data_AF-A0A849UA94-F1
#
_entry.id   AF-A0A849UA94-F1
#
_cell.length_a   1.000
_cell.length_b   1.000
_cell.length_c   1.000
_cell.angle_alpha   90.00
_cell.angle_beta   90.00
_cell.angle_gamma   90.00
#
_symmetry.space_group_name_H-M   'P 1'
#
loop_
_entity.id
_entity.type
_entity.pdbx_description
1 polymer ?
#
loop_
_entity_poly.entity_id
_entity_poly.type
_entity_poly.pdbx_seq_one_letter_code
_entity_poly.pdbx_strand_id
1 'polypeptide(L)' 'VLSPAHPENAIFHMPGGQSGHPLSQHYRDQQILWQDGIAAPLQANAQLHTLSFLPQ' A
#
# COMPACT_ATOMS: atom_id res chain seq x y z
N VAL A 1 -0.50 -3.26 11.51
CA VAL A 1 0.20 -3.37 12.82
C VAL A 1 1.65 -3.00 12.60
N LEU A 2 2.24 -2.21 13.49
CA LEU A 2 3.64 -1.76 13.46
C LEU A 2 4.25 -2.08 14.82
N SER A 3 5.38 -2.77 14.84
CA SER A 3 6.16 -2.97 16.06
C SER A 3 7.24 -1.88 16.15
N PRO A 4 7.43 -1.20 17.30
CA PRO A 4 8.32 -0.04 17.42
C PRO A 4 9.79 -0.21 17.01
N ALA A 5 10.28 -1.45 16.87
CA ALA A 5 11.65 -1.76 16.46
C ALA A 5 11.74 -2.65 15.21
N HIS A 6 10.61 -2.96 14.57
CA HIS A 6 10.57 -3.85 13.38
C HIS A 6 9.61 -3.28 12.31
N PRO A 7 9.90 -2.09 11.76
CA PRO A 7 9.06 -1.49 10.72
C PRO A 7 8.99 -2.31 9.43
N GLU A 8 9.99 -3.16 9.16
CA GLU A 8 10.01 -4.09 8.04
C GLU A 8 8.94 -5.19 8.13
N ASN A 9 8.49 -5.51 9.34
CA ASN A 9 7.43 -6.50 9.59
C ASN A 9 6.04 -5.86 9.64
N ALA A 10 5.94 -4.57 9.33
CA ALA A 10 4.68 -3.85 9.39
C ALA A 10 3.70 -4.40 8.36
N ILE A 11 2.46 -4.61 8.81
CA ILE A 11 1.38 -5.07 7.94
C ILE A 11 0.46 -3.94 7.53
N PHE A 12 0.06 -3.98 6.27
CA PHE A 12 -0.99 -3.18 5.69
C PHE A 12 -2.26 -4.01 5.54
N HIS A 13 -3.40 -3.43 5.92
CA HIS A 13 -4.67 -4.11 5.88
C HIS A 13 -5.78 -3.09 5.70
N MET A 14 -6.27 -2.95 4.48
CA MET A 14 -7.39 -2.07 4.14
C MET A 14 -8.21 -2.63 2.97
N PRO A 15 -9.52 -2.36 2.91
CA PRO A 15 -10.34 -2.75 1.77
C PRO A 15 -9.96 -1.96 0.51
N GLY A 16 -10.25 -2.52 -0.66
CA GLY A 16 -10.02 -1.88 -1.95
C GLY A 16 -8.55 -1.88 -2.37
N GLY A 17 -8.06 -0.73 -2.84
CA GLY A 17 -6.67 -0.49 -3.25
C GLY A 17 -6.29 0.95 -2.91
N GLN A 18 -5.01 1.31 -3.08
CA GLN A 18 -4.53 2.63 -2.66
C GLN A 18 -5.09 3.80 -3.50
N SER A 19 -5.68 3.52 -4.67
CA SER A 19 -6.26 4.54 -5.55
C SER A 19 -7.78 4.59 -5.42
N GLY A 20 -8.34 5.80 -5.32
CA GLY A 20 -9.79 6.03 -5.40
C GLY A 20 -10.34 6.07 -6.83
N HIS A 21 -9.49 5.98 -7.86
CA HIS A 21 -9.92 6.11 -9.25
C HIS A 21 -10.36 4.75 -9.84
N PRO A 22 -11.61 4.58 -10.31
CA PRO A 22 -12.13 3.27 -10.73
C PRO A 22 -11.37 2.56 -11.85
N LEU A 23 -10.70 3.32 -12.73
CA LEU A 23 -9.91 2.75 -13.83
C LEU A 23 -8.45 2.48 -13.46
N SER A 24 -8.05 2.82 -12.23
CA SER A 24 -6.69 2.54 -11.76
C SER A 24 -6.50 1.05 -11.57
N GLN A 25 -5.35 0.53 -12.00
CA GLN A 25 -4.92 -0.83 -11.62
C GLN A 25 -4.88 -1.03 -10.10
N HIS A 26 -4.76 0.08 -9.34
CA HIS A 26 -4.67 0.11 -7.89
C HIS A 26 -6.00 0.46 -7.18
N TYR A 27 -7.13 0.28 -7.86
CA TYR A 27 -8.46 0.61 -7.30
C TYR A 27 -8.96 -0.43 -6.28
N ARG A 28 -8.73 -1.72 -6.55
CA ARG A 28 -9.24 -2.86 -5.76
C ARG A 28 -8.25 -4.03 -5.68
N ASP A 29 -6.99 -3.78 -5.99
CA ASP A 29 -5.93 -4.79 -6.06
C ASP A 29 -5.59 -5.43 -4.70
N GLN A 30 -6.05 -4.86 -3.59
CA GLN A 30 -5.81 -5.39 -2.24
C GLN A 30 -7.08 -5.95 -1.58
N GLN A 31 -8.23 -5.89 -2.26
CA GLN A 31 -9.53 -6.26 -1.70
C GLN A 31 -9.57 -7.70 -1.18
N ILE A 32 -8.96 -8.64 -1.91
CA ILE A 32 -8.98 -10.06 -1.53
C ILE A 32 -8.12 -10.32 -0.28
N LEU A 33 -7.00 -9.60 -0.14
CA LEU A 33 -6.14 -9.71 1.04
C LEU A 33 -6.86 -9.22 2.30
N TRP A 34 -7.62 -8.13 2.16
CA TRP A 34 -8.47 -7.65 3.24
C TRP A 34 -9.59 -8.63 3.58
N GLN A 35 -10.31 -9.12 2.57
CA GLN A 35 -11.45 -10.03 2.75
C GLN A 35 -11.05 -11.34 3.42
N ASP A 36 -9.90 -11.90 3.05
CA ASP A 36 -9.43 -13.20 3.55
C ASP A 36 -8.52 -13.08 4.80
N GLY A 37 -8.28 -11.86 5.29
CA GLY A 37 -7.40 -11.66 6.45
C GLY A 37 -5.92 -11.92 6.16
N ILE A 38 -5.51 -11.88 4.89
CA ILE A 38 -4.12 -12.13 4.49
C ILE A 38 -3.29 -10.88 4.81
N ALA A 39 -2.19 -11.09 5.55
CA ALA A 39 -1.26 -10.03 5.87
C ALA A 39 -0.48 -9.59 4.63
N ALA A 40 -0.60 -8.30 4.26
CA ALA A 40 0.22 -7.66 3.24
C ALA A 40 1.32 -6.82 3.90
N PRO A 41 2.53 -6.74 3.33
CA PRO A 41 3.58 -5.85 3.83
C PRO A 41 3.17 -4.37 3.65
N LEU A 42 3.51 -3.53 4.62
CA LEU A 42 3.33 -2.07 4.53
C LEU A 42 4.36 -1.42 3.59
N GLN A 43 5.53 -2.02 3.47
CA GLN A 43 6.57 -1.53 2.57
C GLN A 43 6.21 -1.83 1.11
N ALA A 44 6.41 -0.83 0.25
CA ALA A 44 6.31 -1.03 -1.19
C ALA A 44 7.56 -1.75 -1.71
N ASN A 45 7.37 -2.69 -2.63
CA ASN A 45 8.42 -3.59 -3.12
C ASN A 45 9.50 -2.86 -3.95
N ALA A 46 9.12 -1.79 -4.66
CA ALA A 46 10.03 -0.99 -5.48
C ALA A 46 9.51 0.45 -5.66
N GLN A 47 10.43 1.43 -5.66
CA GLN A 47 10.12 2.79 -6.07
C GLN A 47 10.05 2.85 -7.61
N LEU A 48 8.84 2.89 -8.16
CA LEU A 48 8.62 2.87 -9.62
C LEU A 48 8.72 4.26 -10.27
N HIS A 49 8.39 5.31 -9.51
CA HIS A 49 8.27 6.67 -10.04
C HIS A 49 8.92 7.67 -9.08
N THR A 50 9.70 8.60 -9.64
CA THR A 50 10.33 9.71 -8.91
C THR A 50 9.97 11.01 -9.60
N LEU A 51 9.42 11.95 -8.83
CA LEU A 51 9.09 13.29 -9.30
C LEU A 51 9.85 14.31 -8.45
N SER A 52 10.45 15.30 -9.11
CA SER A 52 11.16 16.39 -8.45
C SER A 52 10.39 17.69 -8.66
N PHE A 53 10.07 18.37 -7.57
CA PHE A 53 9.36 19.65 -7.61
C PHE A 53 10.23 20.73 -6.98
N LEU A 54 10.12 21.96 -7.49
CA LEU A 54 10.68 23.15 -6.85
C LEU A 54 9.53 23.87 -6.11
N PRO A 55 9.67 24.18 -4.82
CA PRO A 55 8.69 25.00 -4.11
C PRO A 55 8.65 26.41 -4.73
N GLN A 56 7.45 26.99 -4.82
CA GLN A 56 7.26 28.41 -5.10
C GLN A 56 7.11 29.20 -3.81
#